data_AF-A0A163T570-F1
#
_entry.id   AF-A0A163T570-F1
#
_cell.length_a   1.000
_cell.length_b   1.000
_cell.length_c   1.000
_cell.angle_alpha   90.00
_cell.angle_beta   90.00
_cell.angle_gamma   90.00
#
_symmetry.space_group_name_H-M   'P 1'
#
loop_
_entity.id
_entity.type
_entity.pdbx_description
1 polymer ?
#
loop_
_entity_poly.entity_id
_entity_poly.type
_entity_poly.pdbx_seq_one_letter_code
_entity_poly.pdbx_strand_id
1 'polypeptide(L)'
;MAASDPPPPAASTPGGAPSSGTPPVPPPLPRGAWLLRGVTAAGLLLSADVHLFLYVQGYQDIEVVGPLFLLNAVAGFVLGLLVLVWRHWLPLLGAIGFSVATLGAFYLSTTVGFFTVEETVGGVQQVTGAVSEWVALVGALLALVVERRRASGRSRKAA
;
A
#
# COMPACT_ATOMS: atom_id res chain seq x y z
N MET A 1 -0.14 28.42 -85.26
CA MET A 1 -0.31 27.02 -84.83
C MET A 1 0.71 26.79 -83.71
N ALA A 2 0.37 27.21 -82.49
CA ALA A 2 1.27 27.18 -81.34
C ALA A 2 1.03 25.89 -80.55
N ALA A 3 2.07 25.06 -80.42
CA ALA A 3 2.04 23.87 -79.59
C ALA A 3 2.26 24.29 -78.13
N SER A 4 1.30 23.94 -77.26
CA SER A 4 1.37 24.17 -75.82
C SER A 4 2.18 23.04 -75.17
N ASP A 5 3.20 23.38 -74.39
CA ASP A 5 3.97 22.40 -73.61
C ASP A 5 3.12 21.74 -72.49
N PRO A 6 3.38 20.46 -72.14
CA PRO A 6 2.72 19.80 -71.03
C PRO A 6 3.25 20.26 -69.66
N PRO A 7 2.42 20.21 -68.59
CA PRO A 7 2.82 20.63 -67.25
C PRO A 7 3.83 19.66 -66.58
N PRO A 8 4.67 20.14 -65.65
CA PRO A 8 5.67 19.31 -64.97
C PRO A 8 5.02 18.29 -64.01
N PRO A 9 5.67 17.13 -63.78
CA PRO A 9 5.15 16.11 -62.87
C PRO A 9 5.19 16.57 -61.41
N ALA A 10 4.14 16.21 -60.66
CA ALA A 10 3.99 16.51 -59.25
C ALA A 10 5.12 15.86 -58.43
N ALA A 11 5.75 16.67 -57.56
CA ALA A 11 6.76 16.22 -56.61
C ALA A 11 6.15 15.19 -55.64
N SER A 12 6.63 13.95 -55.71
CA SER A 12 6.37 12.91 -54.72
C SER A 12 6.96 13.32 -53.37
N THR A 13 6.12 13.48 -52.36
CA THR A 13 6.53 13.70 -50.97
C THR A 13 7.29 12.48 -50.44
N PRO A 14 8.39 12.63 -49.68
CA PRO A 14 9.07 11.49 -49.09
C PRO A 14 8.18 10.88 -48.01
N GLY A 15 7.89 9.58 -48.12
CA GLY A 15 7.19 8.82 -47.10
C GLY A 15 7.94 8.90 -45.77
N GLY A 16 7.26 9.45 -44.76
CA GLY A 16 7.75 9.46 -43.37
C GLY A 16 7.93 8.04 -42.86
N ALA A 17 9.13 7.73 -42.37
CA ALA A 17 9.42 6.47 -41.72
C ALA A 17 8.50 6.27 -40.50
N PRO A 18 8.06 5.02 -40.21
CA PRO A 18 7.30 4.74 -39.00
C PRO A 18 8.20 5.01 -37.79
N SER A 19 7.77 5.95 -36.93
CA SER A 19 8.41 6.20 -35.65
C SER A 19 8.41 4.90 -34.84
N SER A 20 9.60 4.37 -34.55
CA SER A 20 9.80 3.24 -33.65
C SER A 20 9.47 3.71 -32.22
N GLY A 21 8.18 3.72 -31.88
CA GLY A 21 7.66 4.09 -30.59
C GLY A 21 8.11 3.08 -29.55
N THR A 22 9.20 3.38 -28.85
CA THR A 22 9.45 2.75 -27.56
C THR A 22 8.25 3.10 -26.68
N PRO A 23 7.49 2.12 -26.13
CA PRO A 23 6.33 2.44 -25.32
C PRO A 23 6.78 3.34 -24.15
N PRO A 24 6.08 4.45 -23.89
CA PRO A 24 6.49 5.39 -22.86
C PRO A 24 6.50 4.65 -21.51
N VAL A 25 7.70 4.57 -20.90
CA VAL A 25 7.84 4.03 -19.55
C VAL A 25 6.96 4.88 -18.63
N PRO A 26 5.96 4.29 -17.93
CA PRO A 26 5.09 5.07 -17.07
C PRO A 26 5.95 5.77 -16.01
N PRO A 27 5.73 7.07 -15.75
CA PRO A 27 6.56 7.81 -14.82
C PRO A 27 6.51 7.16 -13.43
N PRO A 28 7.63 7.13 -12.69
CA PRO A 28 7.65 6.65 -11.32
C PRO A 28 6.63 7.44 -10.50
N LEU A 29 6.00 6.79 -9.50
CA LEU A 29 5.10 7.50 -8.61
C LEU A 29 5.83 8.67 -7.96
N PRO A 30 5.18 9.83 -7.82
CA PRO A 30 5.81 10.97 -7.18
C PRO A 30 6.13 10.62 -5.73
N ARG A 31 7.24 11.15 -5.24
CA ARG A 31 7.86 10.83 -3.94
C ARG A 31 6.85 10.71 -2.80
N GLY A 32 5.81 11.56 -2.75
CA GLY A 32 4.75 11.51 -1.74
C GLY A 32 3.95 10.20 -1.65
N ALA A 33 3.66 9.51 -2.75
CA ALA A 33 2.93 8.23 -2.68
C ALA A 33 3.81 7.10 -2.14
N TRP A 34 5.10 7.13 -2.48
CA TRP A 34 6.08 6.21 -1.91
C TRP A 34 6.38 6.49 -0.44
N LEU A 35 6.37 7.75 -0.02
CA LEU A 35 6.48 8.11 1.39
C LEU A 35 5.30 7.54 2.19
N LEU A 36 4.07 7.67 1.70
CA LEU A 36 2.89 7.11 2.38
C LEU A 36 2.95 5.59 2.46
N ARG A 37 3.33 4.90 1.37
CA ARG A 37 3.56 3.44 1.39
C ARG A 37 4.68 3.05 2.35
N GLY A 38 5.75 3.83 2.41
CA GLY A 38 6.86 3.61 3.34
C GLY A 38 6.42 3.75 4.81
N VAL A 39 5.63 4.78 5.12
CA VAL A 39 5.06 4.99 6.46
C VAL A 39 4.11 3.84 6.83
N THR A 40 3.22 3.43 5.92
CA THR A 40 2.36 2.26 6.12
C THR A 40 3.16 1.00 6.40
N ALA A 41 4.18 0.72 5.58
CA ALA A 41 5.02 -0.45 5.74
C ALA A 41 5.78 -0.41 7.07
N ALA A 42 6.34 0.75 7.46
CA ALA A 42 7.00 0.91 8.75
C ALA A 42 6.05 0.64 9.93
N GLY A 43 4.80 1.14 9.86
CA GLY A 43 3.78 0.85 10.88
C GLY A 43 3.45 -0.65 10.96
N LEU A 44 3.26 -1.32 9.82
CA LEU A 44 2.96 -2.76 9.77
C LEU A 44 4.12 -3.62 10.29
N LEU A 45 5.35 -3.28 9.92
CA LEU A 45 6.54 -3.99 10.38
C LEU A 45 6.75 -3.81 11.88
N LEU A 46 6.59 -2.59 12.38
CA LEU A 46 6.67 -2.33 13.82
C LEU A 46 5.56 -3.05 14.60
N SER A 47 4.34 -3.11 14.07
CA SER A 47 3.26 -3.89 14.69
C SER A 47 3.61 -5.38 14.71
N ALA A 48 4.13 -5.92 13.60
CA ALA A 48 4.55 -7.32 13.51
C ALA A 48 5.64 -7.65 14.53
N ASP A 49 6.63 -6.78 14.68
CA ASP A 49 7.71 -6.91 15.66
C ASP A 49 7.17 -6.93 17.09
N VAL A 50 6.24 -6.03 17.43
CA VAL A 50 5.60 -5.98 18.76
C VAL A 50 4.80 -7.26 19.05
N HIS A 51 4.00 -7.74 18.10
CA HIS A 51 3.21 -8.97 18.28
C HIS A 51 4.11 -10.20 18.39
N LEU A 52 5.19 -10.28 17.61
CA LEU A 52 6.17 -11.35 17.72
C LEU A 52 6.89 -11.30 19.07
N PHE A 53 7.25 -10.10 19.55
CA PHE A 53 7.85 -9.92 20.86
C PHE A 53 6.92 -10.42 21.98
N LEU A 54 5.64 -10.03 21.95
CA LEU A 54 4.67 -10.47 22.95
C LEU A 54 4.42 -12.00 22.87
N TYR A 55 4.38 -12.55 21.66
CA TYR A 55 4.28 -13.99 21.44
C TYR A 55 5.39 -14.76 22.18
N VAL A 56 6.65 -14.37 21.98
CA VAL A 56 7.80 -15.06 22.61
C VAL A 56 7.94 -14.75 24.11
N GLN A 57 7.34 -13.66 24.60
CA GLN A 57 7.33 -13.30 26.03
C GLN A 57 6.27 -14.04 26.85
N GLY A 58 5.51 -14.96 26.24
CA GLY A 58 4.60 -15.86 26.97
C GLY A 58 3.19 -15.93 26.39
N TYR A 59 2.85 -15.10 25.39
CA TYR A 59 1.51 -15.15 24.79
C TYR A 59 1.32 -16.45 23.99
N GLN A 60 2.41 -17.09 23.55
CA GLN A 60 2.39 -18.39 22.89
C GLN A 60 1.72 -19.50 23.72
N ASP A 61 1.73 -19.40 25.05
CA ASP A 61 1.18 -20.42 25.95
C ASP A 61 -0.34 -20.25 26.17
N ILE A 62 -0.93 -19.18 25.62
CA ILE A 62 -2.37 -18.92 25.71
C ILE A 62 -3.05 -19.58 24.50
N GLU A 63 -3.87 -20.59 24.75
CA GLU A 63 -4.41 -21.51 23.74
C GLU A 63 -5.03 -20.83 22.52
N VAL A 64 -5.80 -19.74 22.72
CA VAL A 64 -6.42 -18.99 21.62
C VAL A 64 -5.60 -17.77 21.20
N VAL A 65 -4.98 -17.08 22.16
CA VAL A 65 -4.29 -15.80 21.90
C VAL A 65 -2.95 -16.02 21.21
N GLY A 66 -2.19 -17.05 21.60
CA GLY A 66 -0.88 -17.36 21.05
C GLY A 66 -0.89 -17.52 19.53
N PRO A 67 -1.71 -18.43 18.97
CA PRO A 67 -1.82 -18.60 17.52
C PRO A 67 -2.24 -17.31 16.79
N LEU A 68 -3.13 -16.51 17.39
CA LEU A 68 -3.58 -15.24 16.81
C LEU A 68 -2.46 -14.19 16.81
N PHE A 69 -1.64 -14.11 17.85
CA PHE A 69 -0.48 -13.21 17.92
C PHE A 69 0.58 -13.58 16.88
N LEU A 70 0.86 -14.88 16.71
CA LEU A 70 1.78 -15.34 15.67
C LEU A 70 1.25 -15.06 14.26
N LEU A 71 -0.04 -15.34 14.03
CA LEU A 71 -0.69 -15.02 12.76
C LEU A 71 -0.63 -13.52 12.47
N ASN A 72 -0.87 -12.68 13.47
CA ASN A 72 -0.79 -11.22 13.36
C ASN A 72 0.62 -10.78 12.97
N ALA A 73 1.65 -11.28 13.66
CA ALA A 73 3.04 -11.00 13.33
C ALA A 73 3.40 -11.39 11.89
N VAL A 74 3.09 -12.63 11.47
CA VAL A 74 3.38 -13.10 10.12
C VAL A 74 2.62 -12.28 9.07
N ALA A 75 1.34 -12.01 9.29
CA ALA A 75 0.53 -11.21 8.38
C ALA A 75 1.05 -9.77 8.26
N GLY A 76 1.48 -9.16 9.36
CA GLY A 76 2.06 -7.82 9.38
C GLY A 76 3.37 -7.74 8.58
N PHE A 77 4.28 -8.70 8.72
CA PHE A 77 5.49 -8.76 7.89
C PHE A 77 5.18 -8.93 6.40
N VAL A 78 4.28 -9.86 6.07
CA VAL A 78 3.88 -10.11 4.68
C VAL A 78 3.24 -8.88 4.07
N LEU A 79 2.29 -8.24 4.76
CA LEU A 79 1.62 -7.03 4.28
C LEU A 79 2.60 -5.86 4.18
N GLY A 80 3.50 -5.68 5.15
CA GLY A 80 4.53 -4.65 5.12
C GLY A 80 5.40 -4.77 3.86
N LEU A 81 5.84 -5.99 3.54
CA LEU A 81 6.60 -6.25 2.32
C LEU A 81 5.74 -6.03 1.06
N LEU A 82 4.52 -6.55 1.02
CA LEU A 82 3.61 -6.40 -0.12
C LEU A 82 3.29 -4.93 -0.42
N VAL A 83 3.13 -4.08 0.59
CA VAL A 83 2.89 -2.64 0.40
C VAL A 83 4.06 -1.97 -0.33
N LEU A 84 5.30 -2.42 -0.07
CA LEU A 84 6.51 -1.89 -0.70
C LEU A 84 6.75 -2.46 -2.11
N VAL A 85 6.59 -3.77 -2.30
CA VAL A 85 6.96 -4.43 -3.57
C VAL A 85 5.80 -4.46 -4.57
N TRP A 86 4.55 -4.53 -4.10
CA TRP A 86 3.38 -4.70 -4.96
C TRP A 86 2.61 -3.40 -5.14
N ARG A 87 2.75 -2.83 -6.34
CA ARG A 87 2.12 -1.56 -6.74
C ARG A 87 0.63 -1.69 -7.09
N HIS A 88 -0.13 -2.37 -6.22
CA HIS A 88 -1.56 -2.57 -6.38
C HIS A 88 -2.33 -1.94 -5.20
N TRP A 89 -3.64 -1.78 -5.35
CA TRP A 89 -4.51 -1.25 -4.29
C TRP A 89 -4.86 -2.33 -3.24
N LEU A 90 -4.70 -3.62 -3.59
CA LEU A 90 -4.99 -4.75 -2.70
C LEU A 90 -4.13 -4.76 -1.43
N PRO A 91 -2.78 -4.58 -1.47
CA PRO A 91 -1.96 -4.48 -0.26
C PRO A 91 -2.41 -3.36 0.69
N LEU A 92 -2.84 -2.21 0.15
CA LEU A 92 -3.33 -1.10 0.96
C LEU A 92 -4.67 -1.43 1.62
N LEU A 93 -5.57 -2.11 0.91
CA LEU A 93 -6.81 -2.58 1.50
C LEU A 93 -6.57 -3.65 2.57
N GLY A 94 -5.63 -4.56 2.31
CA GLY A 94 -5.17 -5.56 3.29
C GLY A 94 -4.60 -4.89 4.54
N ALA A 95 -3.76 -3.87 4.38
CA ALA A 95 -3.20 -3.09 5.49
C ALA A 95 -4.30 -2.41 6.33
N ILE A 96 -5.33 -1.84 5.69
CA ILE A 96 -6.48 -1.25 6.39
C ILE A 96 -7.24 -2.31 7.17
N GLY A 97 -7.60 -3.42 6.53
CA GLY A 97 -8.35 -4.52 7.16
C GLY A 97 -7.58 -5.12 8.33
N PHE A 98 -6.29 -5.34 8.16
CA PHE A 98 -5.37 -5.79 9.21
C PHE A 98 -5.36 -4.82 10.38
N SER A 99 -5.12 -3.52 10.13
CA SER A 99 -4.99 -2.55 11.21
C SER A 99 -6.30 -2.36 11.99
N VAL A 100 -7.45 -2.40 11.28
CA VAL A 100 -8.77 -2.34 11.92
C VAL A 100 -9.03 -3.58 12.78
N ALA A 101 -8.67 -4.78 12.29
CA ALA A 101 -8.82 -6.01 13.05
C ALA A 101 -7.94 -6.00 14.30
N THR A 102 -6.67 -5.60 14.18
CA THR A 102 -5.74 -5.53 15.32
C THR A 102 -6.17 -4.49 16.35
N LEU A 103 -6.53 -3.28 15.93
CA LEU A 103 -7.07 -2.25 16.83
C LEU A 103 -8.38 -2.72 17.48
N GLY A 104 -9.28 -3.35 16.72
CA GLY A 104 -10.52 -3.89 17.23
C GLY A 104 -10.28 -4.93 18.32
N ALA A 105 -9.35 -5.87 18.10
CA ALA A 105 -8.96 -6.86 19.10
C ALA A 105 -8.30 -6.22 20.33
N PHE A 106 -7.44 -5.21 20.14
CA PHE A 106 -6.81 -4.46 21.23
C PHE A 106 -7.85 -3.72 22.09
N TYR A 107 -8.79 -3.01 21.47
CA TYR A 107 -9.87 -2.33 22.20
C TYR A 107 -10.79 -3.32 22.91
N LEU A 108 -11.12 -4.44 22.29
CA LEU A 108 -11.95 -5.47 22.91
C LEU A 108 -11.23 -6.09 24.12
N SER A 109 -9.93 -6.35 24.00
CA SER A 109 -9.07 -6.81 25.10
C SER A 109 -9.04 -5.83 26.27
N THR A 110 -8.85 -4.54 25.98
CA THR A 110 -8.74 -3.49 27.03
C THR A 110 -10.08 -3.07 27.64
N THR A 111 -11.22 -3.38 27.02
CA THR A 111 -12.55 -2.96 27.51
C THR A 111 -13.34 -4.07 28.18
N VAL A 112 -13.36 -5.28 27.60
CA VAL A 112 -14.17 -6.39 28.11
C VAL A 112 -13.34 -7.55 28.65
N GLY A 113 -12.01 -7.47 28.55
CA GLY A 113 -11.09 -8.55 28.91
C GLY A 113 -11.20 -9.71 27.91
N PHE A 114 -10.18 -9.88 27.07
CA PHE A 114 -10.15 -11.01 26.12
C PHE A 114 -9.28 -12.13 26.70
N PHE A 115 -9.85 -13.32 26.84
CA PHE A 115 -9.14 -14.56 27.20
C PHE A 115 -8.24 -14.48 28.46
N THR A 116 -8.79 -13.95 29.56
CA THR A 116 -8.17 -14.01 30.91
C THR A 116 -6.90 -13.15 31.09
N VAL A 117 -6.55 -12.30 30.12
CA VAL A 117 -5.44 -11.34 30.24
C VAL A 117 -6.01 -9.95 30.52
N GLU A 118 -5.89 -9.48 31.78
CA GLU A 118 -5.98 -8.04 32.07
C GLU A 118 -4.66 -7.38 31.63
N GLU A 119 -4.55 -7.03 30.35
CA GLU A 119 -3.45 -6.18 29.91
C GLU A 119 -3.63 -4.80 30.55
N THR A 120 -2.71 -4.43 31.43
CA THR A 120 -2.65 -3.07 31.98
C THR A 120 -2.39 -2.12 30.81
N VAL A 121 -3.36 -1.27 30.51
CA VAL A 121 -3.28 -0.20 29.50
C VAL A 121 -2.17 0.78 29.94
N GLY A 122 -0.92 0.49 29.59
CA GLY A 122 0.22 1.26 30.08
C GLY A 122 1.61 0.64 29.88
N GLY A 123 1.72 -0.63 29.48
CA GLY A 123 3.01 -1.18 29.10
C GLY A 123 3.51 -0.57 27.78
N VAL A 124 4.84 -0.41 27.67
CA VAL A 124 5.50 0.19 26.51
C VAL A 124 5.08 -0.50 25.21
N GLN A 125 4.95 -1.83 25.24
CA GLN A 125 4.58 -2.61 24.06
C GLN A 125 3.13 -2.38 23.62
N GLN A 126 2.19 -2.20 24.54
CA GLN A 126 0.80 -1.86 24.18
C GLN A 126 0.73 -0.49 23.51
N VAL A 127 1.45 0.50 24.06
CA VAL A 127 1.50 1.85 23.47
C VAL A 127 2.17 1.82 22.10
N THR A 128 3.33 1.17 21.99
CA THR A 128 4.05 1.04 20.72
C THR A 128 3.22 0.30 19.67
N GLY A 129 2.57 -0.81 20.05
CA GLY A 129 1.65 -1.55 19.19
C GLY A 129 0.51 -0.67 18.70
N ALA A 130 -0.24 -0.03 19.60
CA ALA A 130 -1.36 0.83 19.24
C ALA A 130 -0.94 2.00 18.32
N VAL A 131 0.19 2.65 18.61
CA VAL A 131 0.72 3.73 17.75
C VAL A 131 1.10 3.20 16.37
N SER A 132 1.78 2.05 16.30
CA SER A 132 2.18 1.44 15.03
C SER A 132 0.98 1.10 14.14
N GLU A 133 -0.10 0.61 14.75
CA GLU A 133 -1.35 0.29 14.06
C GLU A 133 -2.07 1.54 13.54
N TRP A 134 -2.12 2.61 14.33
CA TRP A 134 -2.67 3.90 13.87
C TRP A 134 -1.86 4.48 12.72
N VAL A 135 -0.53 4.39 12.79
CA VAL A 135 0.36 4.83 11.70
C VAL A 135 0.12 4.02 10.44
N ALA A 136 0.02 2.69 10.55
CA ALA A 136 -0.27 1.80 9.42
C ALA A 136 -1.63 2.14 8.78
N LEU A 137 -2.69 2.26 9.59
CA LEU A 137 -4.05 2.55 9.15
C LEU A 137 -4.15 3.90 8.44
N VAL A 138 -3.67 4.97 9.07
CA VAL A 138 -3.74 6.33 8.50
C VAL A 138 -2.88 6.41 7.24
N GLY A 139 -1.67 5.84 7.27
CA GLY A 139 -0.81 5.77 6.09
C GLY A 139 -1.50 5.07 4.92
N ALA A 140 -2.13 3.92 5.18
CA ALA A 140 -2.76 3.10 4.15
C ALA A 140 -3.98 3.79 3.54
N LEU A 141 -4.82 4.42 4.38
CA LEU A 141 -5.96 5.22 3.93
C LEU A 141 -5.51 6.40 3.05
N LEU A 142 -4.51 7.16 3.51
CA LEU A 142 -3.98 8.29 2.75
C LEU A 142 -3.35 7.83 1.42
N ALA A 143 -2.56 6.75 1.44
CA ALA A 143 -1.98 6.18 0.23
C ALA A 143 -3.06 5.77 -0.78
N LEU A 144 -4.09 5.06 -0.31
CA LEU A 144 -5.19 4.59 -1.15
C LEU A 144 -5.98 5.75 -1.77
N VAL A 145 -6.31 6.77 -0.97
CA VAL A 145 -7.02 7.97 -1.45
C VAL A 145 -6.20 8.74 -2.46
N VAL A 146 -4.91 8.96 -2.20
CA VAL A 146 -4.01 9.69 -3.12
C VAL A 146 -3.84 8.93 -4.44
N GLU A 147 -3.72 7.61 -4.41
CA GLU A 147 -3.60 6.78 -5.61
C GLU A 147 -4.89 6.76 -6.43
N ARG A 148 -6.07 6.63 -5.77
CA ARG A 148 -7.38 6.62 -6.44
C ARG A 148 -7.72 7.97 -7.09
N ARG A 149 -7.53 9.09 -6.38
CA ARG A 149 -7.80 10.43 -6.92
C ARG A 149 -6.99 10.71 -8.20
N ARG A 150 -5.77 10.20 -8.27
CA ARG A 150 -4.89 10.35 -9.45
C ARG A 150 -5.27 9.44 -10.61
N ALA A 151 -5.80 8.25 -10.34
CA ALA A 151 -6.35 7.40 -11.40
C ALA A 151 -7.53 8.12 -12.08
N SER A 152 -8.48 8.63 -11.29
CA SER A 152 -9.66 9.33 -11.82
C SER A 152 -9.33 10.64 -12.54
N GLY A 153 -8.35 11.41 -12.03
CA GLY A 153 -7.92 12.66 -12.68
C GLY A 153 -7.22 12.45 -14.03
N ARG A 154 -6.56 11.32 -14.25
CA ARG A 154 -5.99 10.95 -15.56
C ARG A 154 -7.07 10.60 -16.58
N SER A 155 -8.07 9.82 -16.18
CA SER A 155 -9.20 9.47 -17.07
C SER A 155 -9.97 10.70 -17.53
N ARG A 156 -10.12 11.73 -16.68
CA ARG A 156 -10.81 12.98 -17.04
C ARG A 156 -10.03 13.87 -18.01
N LYS A 157 -8.69 13.81 -18.04
CA LYS A 157 -7.87 14.59 -19.01
C LYS A 157 -7.76 13.94 -20.38
N ALA A 158 -8.07 12.64 -20.47
CA ALA A 158 -7.98 11.86 -21.70
C ALA A 158 -9.30 11.78 -22.48
N ALA A 159 -10.38 12.33 -21.93
CA ALA A 159 -11.70 12.46 -22.54
C ALA A 159 -11.94 13.93 -22.92
#